data_AF-A0A932MCR5-F1
#
_entry.id   AF-A0A932MCR5-F1
#
_cell.length_a   1.000
_cell.length_b   1.000
_cell.length_c   1.000
_cell.angle_alpha   90.00
_cell.angle_beta   90.00
_cell.angle_gamma   90.00
#
_symmetry.space_group_name_H-M   'P 1'
#
loop_
_entity.id
_entity.type
_entity.pdbx_description
1 polymer ?
#
loop_
_entity_poly.entity_id
_entity_poly.type
_entity_poly.pdbx_seq_one_letter_code
_entity_poly.pdbx_strand_id
1 'polypeptide(L)'
;RKEAAASECAAELGGNDAFWKFADRFYELTPSNNRTDIDTVLPQIAREIGLDQAKFASCLASGKYDRHIQEDYQSAVASGGRGTPWSIIVSKNGKTYPLAGAQPYAAVKQLVDLALREK
;
A
#
# COMPACT_ATOMS: atom_id res chain seq x y z
N ARG A 1 7.85 -8.22 0.00
CA ARG A 1 7.66 -7.73 1.40
C ARG A 1 8.55 -6.53 1.70
N LYS A 2 9.83 -6.55 1.27
CA LYS A 2 10.73 -5.39 1.40
C LYS A 2 10.14 -4.10 0.80
N GLU A 3 9.42 -4.22 -0.31
CA GLU A 3 8.77 -3.10 -1.01
C GLU A 3 7.67 -2.43 -0.15
N ALA A 4 6.88 -3.22 0.58
CA ALA A 4 5.89 -2.72 1.51
C ALA A 4 6.54 -2.09 2.75
N ALA A 5 7.60 -2.71 3.29
CA ALA A 5 8.37 -2.10 4.38
C ALA A 5 9.03 -0.78 3.97
N ALA A 6 9.45 -0.69 2.70
CA ALA A 6 10.02 0.51 2.13
C ALA A 6 9.00 1.65 2.00
N SER A 7 7.75 1.36 1.63
CA SER A 7 6.69 2.39 1.63
C SER A 7 6.37 2.88 3.03
N GLU A 8 6.35 2.00 4.04
CA GLU A 8 6.20 2.40 5.45
C GLU A 8 7.37 3.26 5.94
N CYS A 9 8.60 2.89 5.59
CA CYS A 9 9.78 3.70 5.90
C CYS A 9 9.75 5.07 5.21
N ALA A 10 9.23 5.15 3.99
CA ALA A 10 9.04 6.43 3.32
C ALA A 10 8.01 7.30 4.06
N ALA A 11 6.90 6.69 4.50
CA ALA A 11 5.88 7.35 5.31
C ALA A 11 6.43 7.87 6.64
N GLU A 12 7.27 7.08 7.33
CA GLU A 12 7.89 7.51 8.59
C GLU A 12 8.78 8.74 8.42
N LEU A 13 9.59 8.76 7.36
CA LEU A 13 10.61 9.78 7.17
C LEU A 13 10.09 11.06 6.52
N GLY A 14 9.01 10.98 5.75
CA GLY A 14 8.48 12.11 4.98
C GLY A 14 6.96 12.25 4.97
N GLY A 15 6.25 11.50 5.82
CA GLY A 15 4.80 11.55 5.95
C GLY A 15 4.03 10.95 4.77
N ASN A 16 2.73 11.22 4.74
CA ASN A 16 1.81 10.70 3.71
C ASN A 16 2.25 11.08 2.29
N ASP A 17 2.79 12.28 2.08
CA ASP A 17 3.27 12.71 0.76
C ASP A 17 4.44 11.86 0.27
N ALA A 18 5.36 11.47 1.17
CA ALA A 18 6.48 10.61 0.81
C ALA A 18 6.04 9.16 0.54
N PHE A 19 5.03 8.65 1.26
CA PHE A 19 4.42 7.37 0.96
C PHE A 19 3.91 7.32 -0.48
N TRP A 20 3.09 8.31 -0.88
CA TRP A 20 2.50 8.33 -2.23
C TRP A 20 3.54 8.51 -3.32
N LYS A 21 4.50 9.44 -3.13
CA LYS A 21 5.62 9.60 -4.06
C LYS A 21 6.45 8.33 -4.20
N PHE A 22 6.66 7.60 -3.10
CA PHE A 22 7.38 6.33 -3.12
C PHE A 22 6.61 5.27 -3.92
N ALA A 23 5.31 5.11 -3.66
CA ALA A 23 4.46 4.15 -4.34
C ALA A 23 4.40 4.42 -5.86
N ASP A 24 4.19 5.69 -6.25
CA ASP A 24 4.13 6.09 -7.66
C ASP A 24 5.46 5.78 -8.38
N ARG A 25 6.59 6.22 -7.81
CA ARG A 25 7.92 5.95 -8.39
C ARG A 25 8.23 4.46 -8.45
N PHE A 26 7.80 3.67 -7.46
CA PHE A 26 7.98 2.22 -7.50
C PHE A 26 7.21 1.60 -8.66
N TYR A 27 5.96 1.99 -8.89
CA TYR A 27 5.16 1.49 -10.00
C TYR A 27 5.66 1.95 -11.37
N GLU A 28 6.31 3.11 -11.46
CA GLU A 28 6.96 3.58 -12.69
C GLU A 28 8.25 2.81 -13.03
N LEU A 29 8.99 2.35 -12.02
CA LEU A 29 10.28 1.68 -12.19
C LEU A 29 10.19 0.15 -12.24
N THR A 30 9.14 -0.43 -11.65
CA THR A 30 9.01 -1.87 -11.53
C THR A 30 8.70 -2.52 -12.88
N PRO A 31 9.51 -3.50 -13.36
CA PRO A 31 9.10 -4.36 -14.46
C PRO A 31 7.97 -5.34 -14.07
N SER A 32 7.44 -5.24 -12.84
CA SER A 32 6.40 -6.08 -12.28
C SER A 32 6.77 -7.56 -12.16
N ASN A 33 5.89 -8.34 -11.51
CA ASN A 33 5.97 -9.79 -11.42
C ASN A 33 7.30 -10.31 -10.83
N ASN A 34 7.74 -9.71 -9.72
CA ASN A 34 8.98 -10.06 -8.99
C ASN A 34 10.27 -9.93 -9.83
N ARG A 35 10.28 -9.09 -10.87
CA ARG A 35 11.46 -8.84 -11.71
C ARG A 35 12.24 -7.59 -11.31
N THR A 36 11.80 -6.88 -10.29
CA THR A 36 12.42 -5.65 -9.82
C THR A 36 13.70 -5.95 -9.06
N ASP A 37 14.80 -5.30 -9.45
CA ASP A 37 16.00 -5.24 -8.62
C ASP A 37 15.77 -4.26 -7.46
N ILE A 38 15.18 -4.78 -6.40
CA ILE A 38 14.76 -3.99 -5.24
C ILE A 38 15.93 -3.37 -4.48
N ASP A 39 17.11 -3.99 -4.48
CA ASP A 39 18.25 -3.45 -3.74
C ASP A 39 18.84 -2.21 -4.46
N THR A 40 18.58 -2.07 -5.77
CA THR A 40 18.87 -0.85 -6.54
C THR A 40 17.72 0.15 -6.53
N VAL A 41 16.48 -0.31 -6.76
CA VAL A 41 15.31 0.55 -6.96
C VAL A 41 14.87 1.26 -5.69
N LEU A 42 14.85 0.58 -4.53
CA LEU A 42 14.33 1.20 -3.30
C LEU A 42 15.22 2.37 -2.81
N PRO A 43 16.57 2.27 -2.77
CA PRO A 43 17.43 3.41 -2.44
C PRO A 43 17.37 4.52 -3.49
N GLN A 44 17.24 4.17 -4.77
CA GLN A 44 17.06 5.14 -5.85
C GLN A 44 15.81 6.00 -5.60
N ILE A 45 14.66 5.37 -5.30
CA ILE A 45 13.42 6.09 -5.04
C ILE A 45 13.58 7.00 -3.83
N ALA A 46 14.10 6.48 -2.71
CA ALA A 46 14.31 7.27 -1.49
C ALA A 46 15.11 8.55 -1.76
N ARG A 47 16.18 8.46 -2.57
CA ARG A 47 16.95 9.63 -3.03
C ARG A 47 16.12 10.57 -3.89
N GLU A 48 15.41 10.05 -4.89
CA GLU A 48 14.61 10.85 -5.84
C GLU A 48 13.49 11.64 -5.16
N ILE A 49 12.87 11.09 -4.13
CA ILE A 49 11.79 11.74 -3.38
C ILE A 49 12.30 12.60 -2.21
N GLY A 50 13.62 12.71 -2.04
CA GLY A 50 14.28 13.61 -1.09
C GLY A 50 14.41 13.08 0.34
N LEU A 51 14.32 11.77 0.55
CA LEU A 51 14.53 11.16 1.87
C LEU A 51 16.03 10.99 2.19
N ASP A 52 16.35 11.03 3.47
CA ASP A 52 17.66 10.66 3.98
C ASP A 52 17.91 9.15 3.77
N GLN A 53 18.84 8.83 2.87
CA GLN A 53 19.12 7.46 2.47
C GLN A 53 19.66 6.60 3.63
N ALA A 54 20.41 7.18 4.57
CA ALA A 54 20.95 6.43 5.70
C ALA A 54 19.84 6.07 6.70
N LYS A 55 18.93 7.03 6.98
CA LYS A 55 17.75 6.76 7.81
C LYS A 55 16.80 5.78 7.15
N PHE A 56 16.59 5.89 5.84
CA PHE A 56 15.76 4.95 5.09
C PHE A 56 16.32 3.53 5.12
N ALA A 57 17.63 3.37 4.88
CA ALA A 57 18.29 2.07 4.96
C ALA A 57 18.22 1.48 6.38
N SER A 58 18.44 2.30 7.41
CA SER A 58 18.32 1.87 8.81
C SER A 58 16.89 1.45 9.16
N CYS A 59 15.88 2.20 8.70
CA CYS A 59 14.48 1.85 8.86
C CYS A 59 14.16 0.49 8.23
N LEU A 60 14.57 0.29 6.97
CA LEU A 60 14.30 -0.94 6.24
C LEU A 60 15.01 -2.14 6.88
N ALA A 61 16.24 -1.97 7.34
CA ALA A 61 17.02 -3.01 8.01
C ALA A 61 16.47 -3.38 9.40
N SER A 62 15.70 -2.50 10.04
CA SER A 62 15.17 -2.73 11.39
C SER A 62 14.05 -3.79 11.46
N GLY A 63 13.36 -4.05 10.34
CA GLY A 63 12.20 -4.96 10.30
C GLY A 63 10.98 -4.49 11.10
N LYS A 64 10.97 -3.25 11.62
CA LYS A 64 9.91 -2.75 12.53
C LYS A 64 8.49 -2.80 11.97
N TYR A 65 8.35 -2.79 10.64
CA TYR A 65 7.06 -2.84 9.95
C TYR A 65 6.61 -4.26 9.58
N ASP A 66 7.42 -5.30 9.81
CA ASP A 66 7.09 -6.67 9.41
C ASP A 66 5.80 -7.18 10.06
N ARG A 67 5.60 -6.86 11.35
CA ARG A 67 4.37 -7.22 12.06
C ARG A 67 3.16 -6.49 11.48
N HIS A 68 3.27 -5.19 11.25
CA HIS A 68 2.17 -4.38 10.70
C HIS A 68 1.73 -4.90 9.32
N ILE A 69 2.69 -5.15 8.42
CA ILE A 69 2.43 -5.69 7.09
C ILE A 69 1.78 -7.09 7.16
N GLN A 70 2.20 -7.90 8.13
CA GLN A 70 1.60 -9.21 8.36
C GLN A 70 0.14 -9.12 8.85
N GLU A 71 -0.16 -8.14 9.70
CA GLU A 71 -1.52 -7.86 10.19
C GLU A 71 -2.43 -7.37 9.06
N ASP A 72 -1.94 -6.46 8.20
CA ASP A 72 -2.69 -5.99 7.04
C ASP A 72 -3.00 -7.13 6.05
N TYR A 73 -2.02 -7.99 5.79
CA TYR A 73 -2.22 -9.19 4.98
C TYR A 73 -3.29 -10.11 5.59
N GLN A 74 -3.23 -10.36 6.91
CA GLN A 74 -4.22 -11.19 7.59
C GLN A 74 -5.61 -10.57 7.57
N SER A 75 -5.71 -9.25 7.74
CA SER A 75 -6.97 -8.50 7.62
C SER A 75 -7.58 -8.68 6.22
N ALA A 76 -6.77 -8.53 5.17
CA ALA A 76 -7.21 -8.76 3.80
C ALA A 76 -7.73 -10.21 3.60
N VAL A 77 -7.00 -11.22 4.08
CA VAL A 77 -7.42 -12.63 3.98
C VAL A 77 -8.72 -12.90 4.74
N ALA A 78 -8.82 -12.39 5.97
CA ALA A 78 -9.99 -12.55 6.85
C ALA A 78 -11.24 -11.87 6.27
N SER A 79 -11.06 -10.76 5.56
CA SER A 79 -12.14 -10.07 4.84
C SER A 79 -12.60 -10.78 3.55
N GLY A 80 -11.93 -11.87 3.15
CA GLY A 80 -12.26 -12.65 1.94
C GLY A 80 -11.35 -12.37 0.74
N GLY A 81 -10.31 -11.54 0.88
CA GLY A 81 -9.35 -11.25 -0.18
C GLY A 81 -8.59 -12.49 -0.65
N ARG A 82 -8.48 -12.64 -1.98
CA ARG A 82 -7.77 -13.76 -2.65
C ARG A 82 -6.80 -13.30 -3.75
N GLY A 83 -6.66 -11.99 -3.92
CA GLY A 83 -5.82 -11.37 -4.94
C GLY A 83 -5.86 -9.86 -4.82
N THR A 84 -5.07 -9.17 -5.64
CA THR A 84 -5.01 -7.69 -5.66
C THR A 84 -5.45 -7.13 -7.02
N PRO A 85 -6.03 -5.91 -7.05
CA PRO A 85 -6.43 -5.13 -5.88
C PRO A 85 -7.68 -5.72 -5.20
N TRP A 86 -7.74 -5.56 -3.88
CA TRP A 86 -8.88 -5.93 -3.04
C TRP A 86 -9.27 -4.70 -2.23
N SER A 87 -10.45 -4.16 -2.47
CA SER A 87 -10.96 -2.99 -1.76
C SER A 87 -12.16 -3.37 -0.90
N ILE A 88 -12.34 -2.67 0.22
CA ILE A 88 -13.49 -2.85 1.11
C ILE A 88 -14.04 -1.46 1.40
N ILE A 89 -15.28 -1.21 0.99
CA ILE A 89 -15.98 0.00 1.38
C ILE A 89 -16.66 -0.28 2.73
N VAL A 90 -16.38 0.53 3.73
CA VAL A 90 -16.92 0.39 5.09
C VAL A 90 -17.91 1.52 5.33
N SER A 91 -19.16 1.18 5.62
CA SER A 91 -20.20 2.15 5.97
C SER A 91 -20.06 2.63 7.43
N LYS A 92 -20.82 3.67 7.80
CA LYS A 92 -20.77 4.27 9.15
C LYS A 92 -21.13 3.30 10.27
N ASN A 93 -21.99 2.33 10.01
CA ASN A 93 -22.40 1.32 10.99
C ASN A 93 -21.52 0.05 10.97
N GLY A 94 -20.42 0.07 10.21
CA GLY A 94 -19.46 -1.03 10.13
C GLY A 94 -19.82 -2.11 9.10
N LYS A 95 -20.95 -2.01 8.40
CA LYS A 95 -21.26 -2.91 7.28
C LYS A 95 -20.26 -2.72 6.15
N THR A 96 -19.72 -3.83 5.64
CA THR A 96 -18.67 -3.85 4.62
C THR A 96 -19.19 -4.29 3.25
N TYR A 97 -18.62 -3.69 2.20
CA TYR A 97 -18.90 -3.99 0.80
C TYR A 97 -17.57 -4.34 0.12
N PRO A 98 -17.22 -5.63 0.02
CA PRO A 98 -15.98 -6.06 -0.61
C PRO A 98 -16.05 -5.87 -2.14
N LEU A 99 -14.91 -5.55 -2.73
CA LEU A 99 -14.76 -5.32 -4.16
C LEU A 99 -13.48 -5.98 -4.68
N ALA A 100 -13.66 -7.03 -5.48
CA ALA A 100 -12.57 -7.83 -6.03
C ALA A 100 -12.07 -7.26 -7.36
N GLY A 101 -10.75 -7.08 -7.48
CA GLY A 101 -10.11 -6.66 -8.72
C GLY A 101 -10.22 -5.17 -9.00
N ALA A 102 -9.55 -4.74 -10.08
CA ALA A 102 -9.59 -3.36 -10.54
C ALA A 102 -10.94 -3.10 -11.21
N GLN A 103 -11.87 -2.51 -10.46
CA GLN A 103 -13.24 -2.28 -10.92
C GLN A 103 -13.40 -0.89 -11.53
N PRO A 104 -14.28 -0.72 -12.54
CA PRO A 104 -14.55 0.58 -13.12
C PRO A 104 -15.09 1.57 -12.07
N TYR A 105 -14.83 2.86 -12.29
CA TYR A 105 -15.33 3.95 -11.44
C TYR A 105 -16.83 3.82 -11.12
N ALA A 106 -17.66 3.48 -12.10
CA ALA A 106 -19.10 3.33 -11.91
C ALA A 106 -19.47 2.27 -10.87
N ALA A 107 -18.76 1.12 -10.86
CA ALA A 107 -18.99 0.05 -9.90
C ALA A 107 -18.56 0.46 -8.48
N VAL A 108 -17.40 1.13 -8.37
CA VAL A 108 -16.93 1.69 -7.09
C VAL A 108 -17.93 2.71 -6.55
N LYS A 109 -18.36 3.67 -7.39
CA LYS A 109 -19.32 4.71 -7.02
C LYS A 109 -20.64 4.12 -6.52
N GLN A 110 -21.17 3.11 -7.20
CA GLN A 110 -22.41 2.46 -6.80
C GLN A 110 -22.32 1.87 -5.39
N LEU A 111 -21.21 1.21 -5.05
CA LEU A 111 -21.02 0.64 -3.72
C LEU A 111 -20.83 1.72 -2.64
N VAL A 112 -20.13 2.81 -2.96
CA VAL A 112 -20.02 3.97 -2.06
C VAL A 112 -21.40 4.59 -1.81
N ASP A 113 -22.20 4.80 -2.85
CA ASP A 113 -23.55 5.34 -2.73
C ASP A 113 -24.45 4.43 -1.88
N LEU A 114 -24.28 3.11 -1.94
CA LEU A 114 -24.98 2.16 -1.08
C LEU A 114 -24.52 2.27 0.38
N ALA A 115 -23.20 2.30 0.62
CA ALA A 115 -22.64 2.42 1.96
C ALA A 115 -23.04 3.73 2.67
N LEU A 116 -23.25 4.81 1.91
CA LEU A 116 -23.70 6.10 2.43
C LEU A 116 -25.20 6.12 2.84
N ARG A 117 -26.02 5.18 2.34
CA ARG A 117 -27.45 5.09 2.68
C ARG A 117 -27.71 4.32 3.96
N GLU A 118 -26.74 3.55 4.42
CA GLU A 118 -26.82 2.83 5.69
C GLU A 118 -26.85 3.86 6.83
N LYS A 119 -27.88 3.74 7.68
CA LYS A 119 -28.09 4.61 8.84
C LYS A 119 -27.21 4.19 10.01
#